data_AF-A0A3D2RUX9-F1
#
_entry.id   AF-A0A3D2RUX9-F1
#
_cell.length_a   1.000
_cell.length_b   1.000
_cell.length_c   1.000
_cell.angle_alpha   90.00
_cell.angle_beta   90.00
_cell.angle_gamma   90.00
#
_symmetry.space_group_name_H-M   'P 1'
#
loop_
_entity.id
_entity.type
_entity.pdbx_description
1 polymer ?
#
loop_
_entity_poly.entity_id
_entity_poly.type
_entity_poly.pdbx_seq_one_letter_code
_entity_poly.pdbx_strand_id
1 'polypeptide(L)'
;MNIPTWALLRNGGNYGEETKIGPDSQTGGWFINLGITGARGKMTPSAPTVIEVAYVFKDTPADGELQAGDKIIGANGKPFTTPHKFGYGMEKFGYEGPMMDLGNALDESQGLRLNGKMILQIIRGQKRQQIELKLPTKYGSFSQTYPFNCKKTDTILDELYAYLIKRQQNDGSWHHRPHLNAIAALALLTSRKQEHKQAIQKAMHYFADNTNDKIDYAGYDCWKYGLYGICLSEYYLLTGENWVLKELDEINRWLVKAQFQHPYQNDMGAGGWGHRPTGREGGNGYGPICMITAQAMAAWSLIAECNLDVNQKQYMAAHEFLVKGTNNIGYVWYNDNNAGDNKYADMGRTGSSGVAHAVSSLGGTGFQDYAFKAAKCIGTNYKTFPDTHGSAVLG
;
A
#
# COMPACT_ATOMS: atom_id res chain seq x y z
N MET A 1 11.06 -0.24 1.96
CA MET A 1 10.75 0.65 0.83
C MET A 1 10.63 -0.24 -0.38
N ASN A 2 9.41 -0.39 -0.92
CA ASN A 2 9.22 -0.96 -2.24
C ASN A 2 9.90 -0.01 -3.22
N ILE A 3 10.72 -0.56 -4.10
CA ILE A 3 11.28 0.20 -5.21
C ILE A 3 10.07 0.71 -5.97
N PRO A 4 9.88 2.03 -6.07
CA PRO A 4 8.78 2.52 -6.86
C PRO A 4 9.06 2.00 -8.26
N THR A 5 8.07 1.32 -8.82
CA THR A 5 7.98 0.87 -10.21
C THR A 5 8.65 1.85 -11.16
N TRP A 6 8.61 3.16 -10.86
CA TRP A 6 9.39 4.26 -11.45
C TRP A 6 10.83 3.97 -11.86
N ALA A 7 11.61 3.24 -11.05
CA ALA A 7 12.99 2.91 -11.42
C ALA A 7 13.05 2.02 -12.67
N LEU A 8 11.96 1.35 -13.07
CA LEU A 8 11.85 0.55 -14.29
C LEU A 8 10.98 1.21 -15.38
N LEU A 9 10.23 2.28 -15.05
CA LEU A 9 9.28 2.94 -15.96
C LEU A 9 9.92 3.73 -17.11
N ARG A 10 11.19 4.15 -16.98
CA ARG A 10 11.85 5.04 -17.97
C ARG A 10 12.97 4.35 -18.74
N ASN A 11 12.64 3.41 -19.64
CA ASN A 11 13.57 2.85 -20.65
C ASN A 11 14.97 2.47 -20.14
N GLY A 12 15.09 1.82 -18.98
CA GLY A 12 16.38 1.42 -18.40
C GLY A 12 16.75 2.09 -17.08
N GLY A 13 15.86 2.93 -16.54
CA GLY A 13 15.84 3.26 -15.13
C GLY A 13 16.78 4.35 -14.67
N ASN A 14 16.36 5.08 -13.64
CA ASN A 14 17.15 6.13 -13.00
C ASN A 14 18.05 5.51 -11.91
N TYR A 15 18.88 4.55 -12.28
CA TYR A 15 19.73 3.82 -11.33
C TYR A 15 20.80 4.69 -10.65
N GLY A 16 21.12 5.84 -11.24
CA GLY A 16 22.05 6.82 -10.64
C GLY A 16 21.42 7.74 -9.60
N GLU A 17 20.10 7.64 -9.35
CA GLU A 17 19.47 8.39 -8.26
C GLU A 17 19.84 7.78 -6.92
N GLU A 18 20.17 8.63 -5.95
CA GLU A 18 20.60 8.22 -4.62
C GLU A 18 19.58 8.66 -3.56
N THR A 19 19.73 8.15 -2.34
CA THR A 19 18.97 8.63 -1.17
C THR A 19 19.89 8.75 0.03
N LYS A 20 19.56 9.61 0.98
CA LYS A 20 20.30 9.75 2.25
C LYS A 20 19.67 8.95 3.39
N ILE A 21 18.64 8.16 3.11
CA ILE A 21 17.78 7.54 4.13
C ILE A 21 17.85 6.01 4.02
N GLY A 22 18.09 5.36 5.15
CA GLY A 22 18.01 3.90 5.27
C GLY A 22 19.15 3.16 4.55
N PRO A 23 19.01 1.83 4.35
CA PRO A 23 20.07 1.02 3.75
C PRO A 23 20.41 1.42 2.32
N ASP A 24 19.46 2.02 1.59
CA ASP A 24 19.66 2.47 0.21
C ASP A 24 20.58 3.72 0.12
N SER A 25 20.93 4.34 1.25
CA SER A 25 21.98 5.37 1.27
C SER A 25 23.40 4.85 1.05
N GLN A 26 23.61 3.55 1.24
CA GLN A 26 24.91 2.92 1.08
C GLN A 26 25.12 2.33 -0.32
N THR A 27 24.05 2.23 -1.12
CA THR A 27 24.07 1.49 -2.38
C THR A 27 24.56 2.31 -3.55
N GLY A 28 24.55 3.65 -3.46
CA GLY A 28 24.95 4.56 -4.55
C GLY A 28 23.99 4.56 -5.74
N GLY A 29 22.74 4.18 -5.52
CA GLY A 29 21.74 4.08 -6.59
C GLY A 29 20.42 3.43 -6.18
N TRP A 30 19.34 3.75 -6.89
CA TRP A 30 18.01 3.13 -6.75
C TRP A 30 17.95 1.79 -7.49
N PHE A 31 18.58 0.78 -6.91
CA PHE A 31 18.68 -0.55 -7.48
C PHE A 31 17.58 -1.51 -7.01
N ILE A 32 17.26 -2.50 -7.85
CA ILE A 32 16.35 -3.63 -7.57
C ILE A 32 16.82 -4.40 -6.34
N ASN A 33 15.93 -4.62 -5.37
CA ASN A 33 16.21 -5.41 -4.18
C ASN A 33 16.09 -6.88 -4.55
N LEU A 34 17.18 -7.64 -4.43
CA LEU A 34 17.22 -9.07 -4.74
C LEU A 34 16.86 -9.93 -3.52
N GLY A 35 15.96 -9.41 -2.67
CA GLY A 35 15.41 -10.07 -1.50
C GLY A 35 16.44 -10.35 -0.41
N ILE A 36 16.28 -11.50 0.24
CA ILE A 36 17.12 -11.94 1.37
C ILE A 36 18.54 -12.33 0.98
N THR A 37 18.91 -12.24 -0.30
CA THR A 37 20.31 -12.41 -0.73
C THR A 37 21.22 -11.34 -0.15
N GLY A 38 20.69 -10.13 0.10
CA GLY A 38 21.50 -8.97 0.44
C GLY A 38 22.20 -8.33 -0.77
N ALA A 39 21.80 -8.71 -1.98
CA ALA A 39 22.27 -8.06 -3.20
C ALA A 39 21.25 -7.02 -3.73
N ARG A 40 21.78 -6.09 -4.51
CA ARG A 40 21.04 -5.11 -5.30
C ARG A 40 21.40 -5.30 -6.77
N GLY A 41 20.42 -5.16 -7.65
CA GLY A 41 20.62 -5.36 -9.08
C GLY A 41 19.99 -4.28 -9.95
N LYS A 42 20.29 -4.34 -11.24
CA LYS A 42 19.67 -3.52 -12.28
C LYS A 42 19.35 -4.38 -13.49
N MET A 43 18.31 -4.01 -14.22
CA MET A 43 17.93 -4.61 -15.50
C MET A 43 17.87 -3.52 -16.56
N THR A 44 18.27 -3.85 -17.80
CA THR A 44 18.26 -2.90 -18.93
C THR A 44 17.42 -3.45 -20.10
N PRO A 45 16.84 -2.58 -20.94
CA PRO A 45 16.11 -3.01 -22.14
C PRO A 45 16.96 -3.83 -23.12
N SER A 46 18.29 -3.64 -23.12
CA SER A 46 19.22 -4.40 -23.96
C SER A 46 19.46 -5.84 -23.48
N ALA A 47 19.13 -6.14 -22.22
CA ALA A 47 19.27 -7.48 -21.63
C ALA A 47 18.09 -7.77 -20.67
N PRO A 48 16.85 -7.85 -21.19
CA PRO A 48 15.63 -7.86 -20.37
C PRO A 48 15.42 -9.16 -19.57
N THR A 49 16.23 -10.19 -19.83
CA THR A 49 16.24 -11.47 -19.11
C THR A 49 17.40 -11.58 -18.10
N VAL A 50 18.14 -10.49 -17.86
CA VAL A 50 19.35 -10.48 -17.04
C VAL A 50 19.23 -9.48 -15.91
N ILE A 51 19.63 -9.89 -14.71
CA ILE A 51 19.82 -8.99 -13.57
C ILE A 51 21.33 -8.80 -13.40
N GLU A 52 21.82 -7.58 -13.61
CA GLU A 52 23.21 -7.21 -13.31
C GLU A 52 23.31 -6.78 -11.85
N VAL A 53 24.17 -7.44 -11.08
CA VAL A 53 24.44 -7.08 -9.68
C VAL A 53 25.12 -5.72 -9.65
N ALA A 54 24.56 -4.80 -8.88
CA ALA A 54 25.04 -3.44 -8.71
C ALA A 54 25.73 -3.23 -7.36
N TYR A 55 25.24 -3.87 -6.31
CA TYR A 55 25.78 -3.73 -4.96
C TYR A 55 25.52 -5.00 -4.13
N VAL A 56 26.40 -5.29 -3.19
CA VAL A 56 26.27 -6.41 -2.25
C VAL A 56 26.54 -5.89 -0.84
N PHE A 57 25.56 -6.06 0.06
CA PHE A 57 25.72 -5.68 1.46
C PHE A 57 26.64 -6.66 2.18
N LYS A 58 27.44 -6.13 3.11
CA LYS A 58 28.25 -6.93 4.02
C LYS A 58 27.41 -7.79 4.96
N ASP A 59 27.96 -8.92 5.36
CA ASP A 59 27.34 -9.87 6.30
C ASP A 59 25.98 -10.40 5.81
N THR A 60 25.85 -10.58 4.49
CA THR A 60 24.65 -11.13 3.86
C THR A 60 24.98 -12.41 3.08
N PRO A 61 23.98 -13.23 2.71
CA PRO A 61 24.22 -14.45 1.94
C PRO A 61 24.99 -14.27 0.62
N ALA A 62 24.92 -13.07 0.03
CA ALA A 62 25.65 -12.74 -1.19
C ALA A 62 27.07 -12.20 -0.96
N ASP A 63 27.44 -11.81 0.25
CA ASP A 63 28.76 -11.24 0.55
C ASP A 63 29.86 -12.28 0.31
N GLY A 64 30.91 -11.88 -0.42
CA GLY A 64 31.98 -12.77 -0.85
C GLY A 64 31.64 -13.71 -2.01
N GLU A 65 30.35 -14.01 -2.24
CA GLU A 65 29.89 -14.91 -3.31
C GLU A 65 29.59 -14.14 -4.60
N LEU A 66 28.79 -13.08 -4.52
CA LEU A 66 28.47 -12.18 -5.63
C LEU A 66 29.30 -10.91 -5.59
N GLN A 67 29.46 -10.28 -6.75
CA GLN A 67 30.11 -8.98 -6.89
C GLN A 67 29.40 -8.10 -7.92
N ALA A 68 29.61 -6.79 -7.82
CA ALA A 68 29.13 -5.84 -8.83
C ALA A 68 29.63 -6.25 -10.24
N GLY A 69 28.73 -6.17 -11.21
CA GLY A 69 28.95 -6.58 -12.60
C GLY A 69 28.62 -8.05 -12.91
N ASP A 70 28.36 -8.89 -11.89
CA ASP A 70 27.84 -10.24 -12.13
C ASP A 70 26.47 -10.17 -12.82
N LYS A 71 26.29 -10.95 -13.88
CA LYS A 71 25.02 -11.03 -14.61
C LYS A 71 24.30 -12.32 -14.25
N ILE A 72 23.25 -12.22 -13.44
CA ILE A 72 22.39 -13.34 -13.08
C ILE A 72 21.45 -13.63 -14.24
N ILE A 73 21.48 -14.88 -14.72
CA ILE A 73 20.77 -15.35 -15.91
C ILE A 73 19.85 -16.55 -15.62
N GLY A 74 19.76 -16.97 -14.36
CA GLY A 74 18.94 -18.09 -13.92
C GLY A 74 19.11 -18.37 -12.44
N ALA A 75 18.17 -19.14 -11.88
CA ALA A 75 18.22 -19.62 -10.51
C ALA A 75 17.68 -21.06 -10.40
N ASN A 76 18.26 -21.84 -9.50
CA ASN A 76 17.87 -23.23 -9.19
C ASN A 76 17.75 -24.14 -10.43
N GLY A 77 18.62 -23.91 -11.42
CA GLY A 77 18.66 -24.69 -12.67
C GLY A 77 17.68 -24.22 -13.74
N LYS A 78 16.93 -23.14 -13.47
CA LYS A 78 15.96 -22.55 -14.40
C LYS A 78 16.56 -21.26 -14.99
N PRO A 79 16.86 -21.21 -16.29
CA PRO A 79 17.28 -19.97 -16.94
C PRO A 79 16.13 -18.96 -16.98
N PHE A 80 16.45 -17.68 -16.87
CA PHE A 80 15.50 -16.60 -17.07
C PHE A 80 15.24 -16.43 -18.57
N THR A 81 14.02 -16.75 -19.02
CA THR A 81 13.66 -16.76 -20.44
C THR A 81 12.60 -15.74 -20.79
N THR A 82 11.70 -15.41 -19.86
CA THR A 82 10.69 -14.37 -20.06
C THR A 82 11.35 -13.00 -19.88
N PRO A 83 11.33 -12.12 -20.90
CA PRO A 83 11.89 -10.78 -20.78
C PRO A 83 11.03 -9.90 -19.87
N HIS A 84 11.67 -9.12 -19.00
CA HIS A 84 10.99 -8.05 -18.29
C HIS A 84 10.46 -7.00 -19.27
N LYS A 85 9.31 -6.41 -18.96
CA LYS A 85 8.68 -5.37 -19.76
C LYS A 85 8.93 -4.00 -19.15
N PHE A 86 9.76 -3.20 -19.81
CA PHE A 86 10.03 -1.82 -19.41
C PHE A 86 8.95 -0.86 -19.90
N GLY A 87 8.72 0.21 -19.13
CA GLY A 87 7.76 1.26 -19.46
C GLY A 87 6.59 1.34 -18.48
N TYR A 88 5.65 2.23 -18.76
CA TYR A 88 4.47 2.49 -17.93
C TYR A 88 3.18 2.19 -18.70
N GLY A 89 2.24 1.48 -18.08
CA GLY A 89 0.94 1.13 -18.64
C GLY A 89 0.58 -0.35 -18.53
N MET A 90 -0.71 -0.66 -18.72
CA MET A 90 -1.30 -2.01 -18.60
C MET A 90 -0.45 -3.14 -19.19
N GLU A 91 0.06 -2.94 -20.41
CA GLU A 91 0.83 -3.98 -21.12
C GLU A 91 2.24 -4.20 -20.57
N LYS A 92 2.75 -3.22 -19.82
CA LYS A 92 4.10 -3.18 -19.24
C LYS A 92 4.09 -3.48 -17.75
N PHE A 93 2.98 -3.25 -17.06
CA PHE A 93 2.85 -3.58 -15.65
C PHE A 93 2.92 -5.09 -15.41
N GLY A 94 3.37 -5.41 -14.20
CA GLY A 94 3.60 -6.77 -13.75
C GLY A 94 5.04 -6.96 -13.27
N TYR A 95 5.29 -8.14 -12.71
CA TYR A 95 6.58 -8.52 -12.14
C TYR A 95 7.22 -9.69 -12.92
N GLU A 96 6.64 -10.07 -14.06
CA GLU A 96 7.11 -11.19 -14.88
C GLU A 96 8.55 -11.02 -15.37
N GLY A 97 9.19 -12.16 -15.67
CA GLY A 97 10.58 -12.25 -16.05
C GLY A 97 11.50 -12.45 -14.86
N PRO A 98 12.75 -11.95 -14.91
CA PRO A 98 13.77 -12.27 -13.91
C PRO A 98 13.38 -11.96 -12.46
N MET A 99 12.57 -10.93 -12.21
CA MET A 99 12.11 -10.60 -10.85
C MET A 99 11.20 -11.67 -10.27
N MET A 100 10.20 -12.11 -11.03
CA MET A 100 9.31 -13.22 -10.64
C MET A 100 10.10 -14.52 -10.48
N ASP A 101 10.96 -14.84 -11.44
CA ASP A 101 11.72 -16.09 -11.44
C ASP A 101 12.68 -16.16 -10.24
N LEU A 102 13.36 -15.05 -9.94
CA LEU A 102 14.22 -14.93 -8.77
C LEU A 102 13.41 -15.01 -7.47
N GLY A 103 12.26 -14.33 -7.39
CA GLY A 103 11.36 -14.37 -6.22
C GLY A 103 10.87 -15.79 -5.93
N ASN A 104 10.47 -16.52 -6.97
CA ASN A 104 10.06 -17.93 -6.84
C ASN A 104 11.22 -18.82 -6.40
N ALA A 105 12.43 -18.60 -6.96
CA ALA A 105 13.61 -19.35 -6.56
C ALA A 105 14.01 -19.07 -5.10
N LEU A 106 13.87 -17.83 -4.63
CA LEU A 106 14.08 -17.47 -3.23
C LEU A 106 13.13 -18.23 -2.30
N ASP A 107 11.83 -18.22 -2.59
CA ASP A 107 10.85 -18.92 -1.75
C ASP A 107 11.08 -20.44 -1.73
N GLU A 108 11.37 -21.02 -2.90
CA GLU A 108 11.71 -22.44 -3.05
C GLU A 108 12.97 -22.79 -2.25
N SER A 109 13.99 -21.93 -2.30
CA SER A 109 15.26 -22.12 -1.59
C SER A 109 15.12 -22.06 -0.07
N GLN A 110 14.18 -21.28 0.46
CA GLN A 110 13.89 -21.26 1.89
C GLN A 110 13.12 -22.50 2.37
N GLY A 111 12.50 -23.25 1.46
CA GLY A 111 11.71 -24.45 1.77
C GLY A 111 12.54 -25.65 2.21
N LEU A 112 11.88 -26.64 2.82
CA LEU A 112 12.52 -27.85 3.34
C LEU A 112 13.36 -28.60 2.31
N ARG A 113 12.93 -28.60 1.04
CA ARG A 113 13.58 -29.34 -0.05
C ARG A 113 14.98 -28.82 -0.37
N LEU A 114 15.14 -27.50 -0.39
CA LEU A 114 16.42 -26.85 -0.71
C LEU A 114 17.17 -26.39 0.54
N ASN A 115 16.47 -26.23 1.67
CA ASN A 115 17.03 -25.96 2.99
C ASN A 115 18.09 -24.84 3.00
N GLY A 116 17.73 -23.71 2.40
CA GLY A 116 18.56 -22.51 2.31
C GLY A 116 19.48 -22.49 1.08
N LYS A 117 19.64 -23.60 0.36
CA LYS A 117 20.49 -23.65 -0.83
C LYS A 117 19.83 -22.96 -2.02
N MET A 118 20.49 -21.95 -2.56
CA MET A 118 20.11 -21.30 -3.82
C MET A 118 21.27 -21.36 -4.79
N ILE A 119 21.05 -21.91 -5.99
CA ILE A 119 22.06 -21.93 -7.05
C ILE A 119 21.74 -20.86 -8.08
N LEU A 120 22.59 -19.84 -8.19
CA LEU A 120 22.50 -18.84 -9.24
C LEU A 120 23.34 -19.24 -10.45
N GLN A 121 22.76 -19.16 -11.64
CA GLN A 121 23.53 -19.18 -12.89
C GLN A 121 23.93 -17.74 -13.20
N ILE A 122 25.24 -17.48 -13.28
CA ILE A 122 25.76 -16.14 -13.56
C ILE A 122 26.76 -16.11 -14.72
N ILE A 123 27.00 -14.91 -15.24
CA ILE A 123 28.15 -14.57 -16.08
C ILE A 123 28.99 -13.54 -15.32
N ARG A 124 30.26 -13.89 -15.02
CA ARG A 124 31.26 -12.97 -14.45
C ARG A 124 32.32 -12.70 -15.50
N GLY A 125 32.43 -11.45 -15.93
CA GLY A 125 33.21 -11.11 -17.13
C GLY A 125 32.68 -11.85 -18.36
N GLN A 126 33.43 -12.83 -18.86
CA GLN A 126 33.03 -13.67 -20.00
C GLN A 126 32.71 -15.13 -19.63
N LYS A 127 32.86 -15.51 -18.35
CA LYS A 127 32.72 -16.89 -17.90
C LYS A 127 31.33 -17.14 -17.32
N ARG A 128 30.65 -18.17 -17.84
CA ARG A 128 29.46 -18.76 -17.22
C ARG A 128 29.87 -19.62 -16.04
N GLN A 129 29.19 -19.46 -14.91
CA GLN A 129 29.42 -20.28 -13.72
C GLN A 129 28.16 -20.36 -12.86
N GLN A 130 28.19 -21.29 -11.90
CA GLN A 130 27.18 -21.44 -10.88
C GLN A 130 27.74 -20.98 -9.54
N ILE A 131 26.95 -20.21 -8.79
CA ILE A 131 27.27 -19.75 -7.45
C ILE A 131 26.21 -20.29 -6.50
N GLU A 132 26.65 -20.81 -5.37
CA GLU A 132 25.75 -21.26 -4.30
C GLU A 132 25.64 -20.18 -3.24
N LEU A 133 24.41 -19.74 -2.96
CA LEU A 133 24.11 -18.89 -1.81
C LEU A 133 23.47 -19.74 -0.71
N LYS A 134 23.83 -19.44 0.54
CA LYS A 134 23.23 -20.02 1.75
C LYS A 134 22.26 -19.03 2.38
N LEU A 135 20.98 -19.21 2.07
CA LEU A 135 19.89 -18.35 2.55
C LEU A 135 19.40 -18.78 3.94
N PRO A 136 18.90 -17.85 4.75
CA PRO A 136 18.25 -18.18 6.02
C PRO A 136 16.94 -18.94 5.79
N THR A 137 16.72 -20.01 6.55
CA THR A 137 15.56 -20.91 6.44
C THR A 137 14.45 -20.64 7.44
N LYS A 138 14.63 -19.64 8.32
CA LYS A 138 13.72 -19.28 9.43
C LYS A 138 12.24 -19.31 9.04
N TYR A 139 11.92 -18.77 7.87
CA TYR A 139 10.55 -18.58 7.41
C TYR A 139 9.98 -19.75 6.60
N GLY A 140 10.80 -20.63 6.04
CA GLY A 140 10.34 -21.65 5.10
C GLY A 140 9.81 -21.07 3.77
N SER A 141 8.95 -21.83 3.09
CA SER A 141 8.23 -21.41 1.86
C SER A 141 6.80 -21.00 2.16
N PHE A 142 6.19 -20.24 1.25
CA PHE A 142 4.76 -19.98 1.29
C PHE A 142 3.96 -21.28 1.05
N SER A 143 2.77 -21.36 1.66
CA SER A 143 1.87 -22.50 1.44
C SER A 143 1.04 -22.27 0.18
N GLN A 144 0.43 -23.33 -0.36
CA GLN A 144 -0.45 -23.23 -1.54
C GLN A 144 -1.69 -22.37 -1.30
N THR A 145 -2.07 -22.16 -0.03
CA THR A 145 -3.23 -21.36 0.37
C THR A 145 -2.83 -19.96 0.86
N TYR A 146 -1.56 -19.56 0.70
CA TYR A 146 -1.08 -18.23 1.07
C TYR A 146 -2.05 -17.12 0.61
N PRO A 147 -2.36 -16.13 1.47
CA PRO A 147 -1.79 -15.92 2.81
C PRO A 147 -2.42 -16.76 3.92
N PHE A 148 -3.49 -17.50 3.64
CA PHE A 148 -4.22 -18.30 4.61
C PHE A 148 -3.52 -19.63 4.91
N ASN A 149 -3.61 -20.11 6.16
CA ASN A 149 -3.01 -21.37 6.60
C ASN A 149 -1.52 -21.50 6.18
N CYS A 150 -0.73 -20.48 6.50
CA CYS A 150 0.65 -20.36 6.05
C CYS A 150 1.57 -19.98 7.21
N LYS A 151 2.34 -20.96 7.72
CA LYS A 151 3.30 -20.74 8.82
C LYS A 151 4.28 -19.60 8.55
N LYS A 152 4.71 -19.45 7.29
CA LYS A 152 5.58 -18.34 6.86
C LYS A 152 4.91 -16.99 7.08
N THR A 153 3.66 -16.84 6.61
CA THR A 153 2.85 -15.64 6.84
C THR A 153 2.70 -15.35 8.33
N ASP A 154 2.29 -16.35 9.11
CA ASP A 154 2.05 -16.19 10.55
C ASP A 154 3.33 -15.73 11.28
N THR A 155 4.47 -16.33 10.95
CA THR A 155 5.77 -15.97 11.53
C THR A 155 6.17 -14.53 11.17
N ILE A 156 6.03 -14.14 9.89
CA ILE A 156 6.33 -12.79 9.45
C ILE A 156 5.40 -11.78 10.13
N LEU A 157 4.12 -12.11 10.24
CA LEU A 157 3.11 -11.25 10.86
C LEU A 157 3.41 -11.02 12.35
N ASP A 158 3.77 -12.08 13.09
CA ASP A 158 4.15 -11.99 14.50
C ASP A 158 5.38 -11.10 14.73
N GLU A 159 6.38 -11.21 13.85
CA GLU A 159 7.57 -10.36 13.92
C GLU A 159 7.27 -8.90 13.56
N LEU A 160 6.38 -8.66 12.61
CA LEU A 160 5.92 -7.32 12.25
C LEU A 160 5.13 -6.69 13.39
N TYR A 161 4.26 -7.44 14.08
CA TYR A 161 3.55 -6.96 15.26
C TYR A 161 4.51 -6.59 16.40
N ALA A 162 5.48 -7.46 16.71
CA ALA A 162 6.50 -7.18 17.71
C ALA A 162 7.32 -5.93 17.34
N TYR A 163 7.64 -5.76 16.06
CA TYR A 163 8.31 -4.56 15.56
C TYR A 163 7.48 -3.30 15.74
N LEU A 164 6.18 -3.33 15.41
CA LEU A 164 5.27 -2.20 15.59
C LEU A 164 5.19 -1.80 17.07
N ILE A 165 4.99 -2.76 17.97
CA ILE A 165 4.91 -2.48 19.42
C ILE A 165 6.21 -1.83 19.91
N LYS A 166 7.37 -2.38 19.51
CA LYS A 166 8.68 -1.82 19.90
C LYS A 166 8.92 -0.41 19.36
N ARG A 167 8.34 -0.06 18.22
CA ARG A 167 8.50 1.24 17.56
C ARG A 167 7.48 2.29 18.00
N GLN A 168 6.41 1.89 18.69
CA GLN A 168 5.40 2.83 19.14
C GLN A 168 6.05 3.83 20.11
N GLN A 169 5.76 5.11 19.88
CA GLN A 169 6.19 6.20 20.73
C GLN A 169 5.36 6.24 22.02
N ASN A 170 5.84 6.98 23.03
CA ASN A 170 5.17 7.05 24.33
C ASN A 170 3.75 7.63 24.25
N ASP A 171 3.52 8.54 23.31
CA ASP A 171 2.22 9.15 23.05
C ASP A 171 1.24 8.23 22.32
N GLY A 172 1.67 7.06 21.85
CA GLY A 172 0.84 6.10 21.11
C GLY A 172 0.99 6.14 19.59
N SER A 173 1.77 7.09 19.05
CA SER A 173 2.01 7.23 17.61
C SER A 173 3.19 6.39 17.11
N TRP A 174 3.36 6.28 15.79
CA TRP A 174 4.55 5.72 15.15
C TRP A 174 5.32 6.76 14.34
N HIS A 175 4.61 7.77 13.82
CA HIS A 175 5.16 8.76 12.91
C HIS A 175 4.30 10.04 12.92
N HIS A 176 4.86 11.17 12.47
CA HIS A 176 4.11 12.41 12.26
C HIS A 176 3.09 12.36 11.09
N ARG A 177 3.00 11.23 10.37
CA ARG A 177 2.15 11.09 9.18
C ARG A 177 0.96 10.21 9.56
N PRO A 178 -0.29 10.68 9.35
CA PRO A 178 -1.48 9.99 9.87
C PRO A 178 -1.66 8.58 9.31
N HIS A 179 -1.37 8.36 8.01
CA HIS A 179 -1.50 7.04 7.39
C HIS A 179 -0.59 5.97 8.00
N LEU A 180 0.64 6.33 8.42
CA LEU A 180 1.53 5.36 9.06
C LEU A 180 1.02 4.96 10.44
N ASN A 181 0.42 5.89 11.18
CA ASN A 181 -0.18 5.58 12.47
C ASN A 181 -1.44 4.72 12.31
N ALA A 182 -2.34 5.11 11.40
CA ALA A 182 -3.60 4.39 11.18
C ALA A 182 -3.36 2.95 10.71
N ILE A 183 -2.46 2.73 9.74
CA ILE A 183 -2.14 1.38 9.24
C ILE A 183 -1.50 0.53 10.35
N ALA A 184 -0.58 1.09 11.14
CA ALA A 184 0.02 0.38 12.27
C ALA A 184 -1.03 0.00 13.33
N ALA A 185 -1.93 0.92 13.66
CA ALA A 185 -3.00 0.69 14.63
C ALA A 185 -4.00 -0.36 14.14
N LEU A 186 -4.45 -0.30 12.88
CA LEU A 186 -5.34 -1.30 12.29
C LEU A 186 -4.69 -2.69 12.22
N ALA A 187 -3.39 -2.77 11.90
CA ALA A 187 -2.66 -4.04 11.91
C ALA A 187 -2.68 -4.67 13.31
N LEU A 188 -2.41 -3.88 14.36
CA LEU A 188 -2.48 -4.37 15.74
C LEU A 188 -3.91 -4.71 16.16
N LEU A 189 -4.91 -3.89 15.78
CA LEU A 189 -6.31 -4.11 16.12
C LEU A 189 -6.85 -5.43 15.53
N THR A 190 -6.52 -5.70 14.26
CA THR A 190 -6.94 -6.92 13.55
C THR A 190 -6.24 -8.20 14.02
N SER A 191 -5.11 -8.08 14.74
CA SER A 191 -4.42 -9.24 15.32
C SER A 191 -5.24 -10.01 16.36
N ARG A 192 -6.17 -9.33 17.04
CA ARG A 192 -6.98 -9.84 18.17
C ARG A 192 -6.16 -10.48 19.31
N LYS A 193 -4.88 -10.12 19.44
CA LYS A 193 -4.01 -10.62 20.52
C LYS A 193 -4.12 -9.74 21.76
N GLN A 194 -4.33 -10.37 22.91
CA GLN A 194 -4.47 -9.66 24.19
C GLN A 194 -3.23 -8.82 24.55
N GLU A 195 -2.03 -9.32 24.21
CA GLU A 195 -0.77 -8.61 24.45
C GLU A 195 -0.65 -7.29 23.65
N HIS A 196 -1.44 -7.10 22.59
CA HIS A 196 -1.45 -5.87 21.80
C HIS A 196 -2.39 -4.79 22.35
N LYS A 197 -3.26 -5.14 23.31
CA LYS A 197 -4.32 -4.26 23.83
C LYS A 197 -3.81 -2.90 24.29
N GLN A 198 -2.71 -2.88 25.04
CA GLN A 198 -2.15 -1.62 25.57
C GLN A 198 -1.65 -0.70 24.44
N ALA A 199 -1.00 -1.26 23.41
CA ALA A 199 -0.52 -0.49 22.27
C ALA A 199 -1.69 0.08 21.46
N ILE A 200 -2.75 -0.71 21.26
CA ILE A 200 -3.98 -0.28 20.60
C ILE A 200 -4.61 0.89 21.37
N GLN A 201 -4.81 0.75 22.68
CA GLN A 201 -5.40 1.80 23.53
C GLN A 201 -4.63 3.11 23.46
N LYS A 202 -3.29 3.06 23.54
CA LYS A 202 -2.45 4.25 23.36
C LYS A 202 -2.67 4.92 22.01
N ALA A 203 -2.73 4.14 20.93
CA ALA A 203 -2.98 4.67 19.59
C ALA A 203 -4.36 5.33 19.47
N MET A 204 -5.41 4.72 20.06
CA MET A 204 -6.76 5.28 20.02
C MET A 204 -6.85 6.59 20.81
N HIS A 205 -6.22 6.67 22.00
CA HIS A 205 -6.12 7.93 22.74
C HIS A 205 -5.34 8.99 21.96
N TYR A 206 -4.21 8.63 21.34
CA TYR A 206 -3.50 9.55 20.45
C TYR A 206 -4.38 10.08 19.32
N PHE A 207 -5.21 9.23 18.72
CA PHE A 207 -6.13 9.65 17.66
C PHE A 207 -7.18 10.63 18.15
N ALA A 208 -7.84 10.31 19.28
CA ALA A 208 -8.80 11.19 19.93
C ALA A 208 -8.18 12.55 20.27
N ASP A 209 -7.03 12.57 20.93
CA ASP A 209 -6.33 13.81 21.35
C ASP A 209 -5.89 14.71 20.18
N ASN A 210 -5.80 14.16 18.96
CA ASN A 210 -5.32 14.86 17.76
C ASN A 210 -6.42 15.17 16.73
N THR A 211 -7.68 14.91 17.09
CA THR A 211 -8.88 15.26 16.32
C THR A 211 -9.82 16.13 17.15
N ASN A 212 -10.64 16.94 16.48
CA ASN A 212 -11.73 17.70 17.08
C ASN A 212 -12.66 18.20 15.95
N ASP A 213 -13.65 19.03 16.27
CA ASP A 213 -14.61 19.53 15.28
C ASP A 213 -14.21 20.86 14.61
N LYS A 214 -12.98 21.36 14.80
CA LYS A 214 -12.53 22.65 14.26
C LYS A 214 -11.75 22.47 12.96
N ILE A 215 -12.08 23.30 11.96
CA ILE A 215 -11.31 23.36 10.72
C ILE A 215 -9.99 24.11 10.99
N ASP A 216 -8.89 23.41 10.73
CA ASP A 216 -7.57 24.00 10.55
C ASP A 216 -7.16 23.74 9.08
N TYR A 217 -6.39 24.66 8.50
CA TYR A 217 -5.84 24.55 7.16
C TYR A 217 -4.38 24.06 7.16
N ALA A 218 -3.89 23.62 8.31
CA ALA A 218 -2.58 23.02 8.50
C ALA A 218 -2.51 21.57 7.98
N GLY A 219 -1.35 21.19 7.45
CA GLY A 219 -1.00 19.78 7.23
C GLY A 219 -1.89 18.98 6.26
N TYR A 220 -2.17 17.74 6.66
CA TYR A 220 -2.87 16.69 5.90
C TYR A 220 -4.18 16.28 6.59
N ASP A 221 -4.96 17.26 7.06
CA ASP A 221 -6.08 17.00 7.96
C ASP A 221 -7.16 16.06 7.40
N CYS A 222 -7.56 16.19 6.13
CA CYS A 222 -8.56 15.26 5.57
C CYS A 222 -8.11 13.79 5.60
N TRP A 223 -6.80 13.53 5.45
CA TRP A 223 -6.25 12.19 5.64
C TRP A 223 -6.36 11.76 7.10
N LYS A 224 -5.95 12.63 8.03
CA LYS A 224 -5.99 12.38 9.47
C LYS A 224 -7.41 12.01 9.93
N TYR A 225 -8.39 12.86 9.65
CA TYR A 225 -9.76 12.67 10.12
C TYR A 225 -10.44 11.43 9.53
N GLY A 226 -10.28 11.17 8.22
CA GLY A 226 -10.81 9.94 7.61
C GLY A 226 -10.17 8.68 8.22
N LEU A 227 -8.84 8.63 8.28
CA LEU A 227 -8.13 7.45 8.77
C LEU A 227 -8.32 7.19 10.26
N TYR A 228 -8.32 8.24 11.09
CA TYR A 228 -8.51 8.11 12.54
C TYR A 228 -9.96 7.79 12.86
N GLY A 229 -10.93 8.34 12.11
CA GLY A 229 -12.33 7.97 12.20
C GLY A 229 -12.56 6.48 11.92
N ILE A 230 -11.92 5.93 10.88
CA ILE A 230 -11.94 4.48 10.61
C ILE A 230 -11.40 3.69 11.82
N CYS A 231 -10.22 4.05 12.33
CA CYS A 231 -9.58 3.34 13.43
C CYS A 231 -10.41 3.36 14.72
N LEU A 232 -10.94 4.53 15.10
CA LEU A 232 -11.76 4.69 16.29
C LEU A 232 -13.08 3.95 16.16
N SER A 233 -13.70 3.95 14.97
CA SER A 233 -14.95 3.22 14.74
C SER A 233 -14.74 1.71 14.85
N GLU A 234 -13.71 1.16 14.19
CA GLU A 234 -13.34 -0.25 14.32
C GLU A 234 -13.04 -0.63 15.78
N TYR A 235 -12.35 0.24 16.52
CA TYR A 235 -12.07 0.03 17.93
C TYR A 235 -13.36 0.00 18.77
N TYR A 236 -14.28 0.93 18.56
CA TYR A 236 -15.58 0.92 19.25
C TYR A 236 -16.40 -0.33 18.91
N LEU A 237 -16.50 -0.68 17.63
CA LEU A 237 -17.25 -1.86 17.18
C LEU A 237 -16.69 -3.17 17.79
N LEU A 238 -15.38 -3.22 18.06
CA LEU A 238 -14.74 -4.37 18.70
C LEU A 238 -14.82 -4.38 20.23
N THR A 239 -14.87 -3.20 20.88
CA THR A 239 -14.69 -3.10 22.35
C THR A 239 -15.92 -2.60 23.10
N GLY A 240 -16.80 -1.84 22.45
CA GLY A 240 -17.93 -1.16 23.08
C GLY A 240 -17.55 -0.03 24.05
N GLU A 241 -16.31 0.49 23.98
CA GLU A 241 -15.86 1.53 24.92
C GLU A 241 -16.50 2.90 24.61
N ASN A 242 -17.48 3.31 25.43
CA ASN A 242 -18.33 4.49 25.19
C ASN A 242 -17.60 5.84 25.06
N TRP A 243 -16.39 5.99 25.61
CA TRP A 243 -15.64 7.23 25.48
C TRP A 243 -15.37 7.59 24.01
N VAL A 244 -15.27 6.58 23.15
CA VAL A 244 -14.99 6.72 21.72
C VAL A 244 -16.13 7.42 20.97
N LEU A 245 -17.38 7.25 21.41
CA LEU A 245 -18.55 7.82 20.73
C LEU A 245 -18.52 9.34 20.67
N LYS A 246 -18.03 9.99 21.73
CA LYS A 246 -17.86 11.45 21.76
C LYS A 246 -16.84 11.88 20.71
N GLU A 247 -15.71 11.18 20.61
CA GLU A 247 -14.64 11.50 19.68
C GLU A 247 -15.07 11.28 18.22
N LEU A 248 -15.85 10.21 17.97
CA LEU A 248 -16.45 9.96 16.66
C LEU A 248 -17.48 11.02 16.25
N ASP A 249 -18.27 11.54 17.19
CA ASP A 249 -19.18 12.67 16.91
C ASP A 249 -18.41 13.93 16.51
N GLU A 250 -17.29 14.24 17.18
CA GLU A 250 -16.44 15.37 16.80
C GLU A 250 -15.88 15.22 15.39
N ILE A 251 -15.36 14.03 15.04
CA ILE A 251 -14.89 13.71 13.68
C ILE A 251 -16.04 13.79 12.67
N ASN A 252 -17.22 13.28 12.99
CA ASN A 252 -18.40 13.31 12.12
C ASN A 252 -18.77 14.77 11.78
N ARG A 253 -18.84 15.64 12.79
CA ARG A 253 -19.09 17.09 12.59
C ARG A 253 -17.97 17.77 11.82
N TRP A 254 -16.72 17.34 12.00
CA TRP A 254 -15.58 17.83 11.22
C TRP A 254 -15.71 17.48 9.73
N LEU A 255 -16.02 16.21 9.41
CA LEU A 255 -16.16 15.74 8.03
C LEU A 255 -17.23 16.54 7.27
N VAL A 256 -18.34 16.87 7.93
CA VAL A 256 -19.42 17.71 7.37
C VAL A 256 -18.92 19.11 7.00
N LYS A 257 -18.11 19.73 7.86
CA LYS A 257 -17.54 21.06 7.64
C LYS A 257 -16.45 21.04 6.56
N ALA A 258 -15.71 19.94 6.45
CA ALA A 258 -14.56 19.80 5.56
C ALA A 258 -14.91 19.46 4.11
N GLN A 259 -16.11 18.91 3.86
CA GLN A 259 -16.53 18.45 2.54
C GLN A 259 -16.78 19.62 1.57
N PHE A 260 -16.40 19.43 0.30
CA PHE A 260 -16.72 20.38 -0.76
C PHE A 260 -18.21 20.28 -1.12
N GLN A 261 -19.02 21.25 -0.70
CA GLN A 261 -20.47 21.24 -0.95
C GLN A 261 -20.89 21.83 -2.30
N HIS A 262 -19.99 22.60 -2.92
CA HIS A 262 -20.21 23.24 -4.22
C HIS A 262 -19.09 22.85 -5.17
N PRO A 263 -19.32 22.94 -6.49
CA PRO A 263 -18.28 22.66 -7.45
C PRO A 263 -17.05 23.55 -7.23
N TYR A 264 -15.88 22.93 -7.25
CA TYR A 264 -14.56 23.52 -7.19
C TYR A 264 -13.90 23.41 -8.57
N GLN A 265 -13.64 24.56 -9.21
CA GLN A 265 -12.99 24.70 -10.52
C GLN A 265 -13.59 23.81 -11.65
N ASN A 266 -14.14 24.44 -12.70
CA ASN A 266 -14.70 23.73 -13.86
C ASN A 266 -15.78 22.68 -13.50
N ASP A 267 -16.67 23.01 -12.57
CA ASP A 267 -17.80 22.18 -12.13
C ASP A 267 -17.44 20.79 -11.54
N MET A 268 -16.18 20.58 -11.13
CA MET A 268 -15.70 19.36 -10.47
C MET A 268 -15.84 19.45 -8.95
N GLY A 269 -15.77 18.35 -8.21
CA GLY A 269 -15.44 18.42 -6.77
C GLY A 269 -16.58 18.42 -5.75
N ALA A 270 -17.84 18.66 -6.13
CA ALA A 270 -18.94 18.58 -5.16
C ALA A 270 -19.04 17.16 -4.56
N GLY A 271 -19.15 17.07 -3.23
CA GLY A 271 -19.22 15.81 -2.47
C GLY A 271 -17.87 15.23 -2.03
N GLY A 272 -16.74 15.74 -2.51
CA GLY A 272 -15.42 15.16 -2.21
C GLY A 272 -14.62 15.88 -1.12
N TRP A 273 -13.44 15.31 -0.78
CA TRP A 273 -12.42 15.91 0.09
C TRP A 273 -11.07 15.96 -0.62
N GLY A 274 -10.34 17.07 -0.44
CA GLY A 274 -8.97 17.23 -0.92
C GLY A 274 -7.93 16.97 0.17
N HIS A 275 -6.66 17.26 -0.10
CA HIS A 275 -5.63 17.24 0.94
C HIS A 275 -5.96 18.14 2.14
N ARG A 276 -6.71 19.22 1.89
CA ARG A 276 -7.17 20.20 2.86
C ARG A 276 -8.70 20.31 2.83
N PRO A 277 -9.34 20.66 3.96
CA PRO A 277 -10.79 20.89 4.02
C PRO A 277 -11.20 22.06 3.12
N THR A 278 -12.45 22.08 2.68
CA THR A 278 -13.01 23.13 1.80
C THR A 278 -12.86 24.56 2.37
N GLY A 279 -13.00 25.57 1.50
CA GLY A 279 -13.10 26.98 1.90
C GLY A 279 -11.77 27.64 2.31
N ARG A 280 -10.63 27.08 1.89
CA ARG A 280 -9.32 27.64 2.24
C ARG A 280 -9.04 28.92 1.45
N GLU A 281 -8.76 30.01 2.16
CA GLU A 281 -8.28 31.25 1.55
C GLU A 281 -6.97 31.01 0.78
N GLY A 282 -6.88 31.55 -0.45
CA GLY A 282 -5.76 31.28 -1.36
C GLY A 282 -5.80 29.91 -2.07
N GLY A 283 -6.85 29.12 -1.85
CA GLY A 283 -7.16 27.91 -2.62
C GLY A 283 -6.82 26.59 -1.93
N ASN A 284 -7.49 25.54 -2.41
CA ASN A 284 -7.44 24.18 -1.87
C ASN A 284 -6.43 23.26 -2.58
N GLY A 285 -5.53 23.83 -3.38
CA GLY A 285 -4.57 23.07 -4.18
C GLY A 285 -5.29 22.21 -5.23
N TYR A 286 -5.02 20.90 -5.22
CA TYR A 286 -5.59 19.92 -6.16
C TYR A 286 -7.10 19.72 -6.08
N GLY A 287 -7.79 20.34 -5.11
CA GLY A 287 -9.21 20.12 -4.89
C GLY A 287 -9.51 18.70 -4.39
N PRO A 288 -10.77 18.24 -4.54
CA PRO A 288 -11.22 16.93 -4.10
C PRO A 288 -10.58 15.74 -4.82
N ILE A 289 -10.30 14.67 -4.08
CA ILE A 289 -9.54 13.49 -4.53
C ILE A 289 -10.26 12.22 -4.10
N CYS A 290 -10.47 11.28 -5.03
CA CYS A 290 -11.22 10.04 -4.78
C CYS A 290 -10.66 9.19 -3.64
N MET A 291 -9.32 9.13 -3.46
CA MET A 291 -8.74 8.38 -2.34
C MET A 291 -9.18 8.94 -0.98
N ILE A 292 -9.14 10.26 -0.82
CA ILE A 292 -9.49 10.92 0.44
C ILE A 292 -10.99 10.87 0.64
N THR A 293 -11.78 11.07 -0.43
CA THR A 293 -13.23 10.91 -0.40
C THR A 293 -13.64 9.49 -0.01
N ALA A 294 -12.98 8.46 -0.54
CA ALA A 294 -13.26 7.08 -0.16
C ALA A 294 -12.93 6.80 1.32
N GLN A 295 -11.82 7.34 1.84
CA GLN A 295 -11.49 7.22 3.26
C GLN A 295 -12.47 7.96 4.18
N ALA A 296 -12.86 9.18 3.81
CA ALA A 296 -13.86 9.95 4.54
C ALA A 296 -15.23 9.26 4.53
N MET A 297 -15.62 8.72 3.38
CA MET A 297 -16.85 7.95 3.24
C MET A 297 -16.81 6.67 4.07
N ALA A 298 -15.71 5.89 4.03
CA ALA A 298 -15.54 4.71 4.88
C ALA A 298 -15.61 5.04 6.38
N ALA A 299 -15.02 6.17 6.79
CA ALA A 299 -15.15 6.66 8.16
C ALA A 299 -16.62 6.94 8.51
N TRP A 300 -17.36 7.65 7.65
CA TRP A 300 -18.80 7.88 7.86
C TRP A 300 -19.62 6.59 7.88
N SER A 301 -19.33 5.62 7.01
CA SER A 301 -19.98 4.32 7.02
C SER A 301 -19.81 3.61 8.37
N LEU A 302 -18.59 3.58 8.89
CA LEU A 302 -18.30 2.92 10.17
C LEU A 302 -18.83 3.72 11.38
N ILE A 303 -18.84 5.06 11.31
CA ILE A 303 -19.48 5.92 12.32
C ILE A 303 -20.98 5.61 12.42
N ALA A 304 -21.65 5.39 11.28
CA ALA A 304 -23.05 4.98 11.27
C ALA A 304 -23.26 3.60 11.92
N GLU A 305 -22.37 2.63 11.67
CA GLU A 305 -22.38 1.33 12.38
C GLU A 305 -22.18 1.49 13.91
N CYS A 306 -21.52 2.56 14.36
CA CYS A 306 -21.39 2.89 15.78
C CYS A 306 -22.68 3.47 16.40
N ASN A 307 -23.78 3.54 15.63
CA ASN A 307 -25.06 4.16 16.00
C ASN A 307 -25.03 5.68 16.17
N LEU A 308 -24.17 6.36 15.40
CA LEU A 308 -24.18 7.83 15.30
C LEU A 308 -24.83 8.28 14.00
N ASP A 309 -25.65 9.33 14.08
CA ASP A 309 -26.30 9.91 12.92
C ASP A 309 -25.30 10.60 11.99
N VAL A 310 -25.25 10.18 10.74
CA VAL A 310 -24.44 10.83 9.70
C VAL A 310 -25.32 11.67 8.77
N ASN A 311 -24.76 12.75 8.22
CA ASN A 311 -25.48 13.61 7.28
C ASN A 311 -25.73 12.87 5.96
N GLN A 312 -26.91 12.28 5.79
CA GLN A 312 -27.23 11.44 4.63
C GLN A 312 -27.07 12.16 3.29
N LYS A 313 -27.45 13.44 3.21
CA LYS A 313 -27.32 14.23 1.97
C LYS A 313 -25.86 14.35 1.55
N GLN A 314 -24.98 14.68 2.49
CA GLN A 314 -23.55 14.83 2.23
C GLN A 314 -22.85 13.48 2.02
N TYR A 315 -23.29 12.44 2.73
CA TYR A 315 -22.84 11.07 2.53
C TYR A 315 -23.15 10.58 1.10
N MET A 316 -24.36 10.83 0.60
CA MET A 316 -24.71 10.53 -0.80
C MET A 316 -23.92 11.37 -1.81
N ALA A 317 -23.64 12.64 -1.52
CA ALA A 317 -22.77 13.45 -2.39
C ALA A 317 -21.34 12.85 -2.51
N ALA A 318 -20.81 12.26 -1.42
CA ALA A 318 -19.52 11.56 -1.45
C ALA A 318 -19.57 10.32 -2.35
N HIS A 319 -20.66 9.55 -2.28
CA HIS A 319 -20.91 8.44 -3.19
C HIS A 319 -20.96 8.90 -4.65
N GLU A 320 -21.74 9.94 -4.96
CA GLU A 320 -21.86 10.50 -6.31
C GLU A 320 -20.51 10.95 -6.87
N PHE A 321 -19.68 11.60 -6.05
CA PHE A 321 -18.32 11.98 -6.41
C PHE A 321 -17.48 10.77 -6.82
N LEU A 322 -17.51 9.70 -6.03
CA LEU A 322 -16.78 8.45 -6.33
C LEU A 322 -17.33 7.77 -7.58
N VAL A 323 -18.65 7.67 -7.74
CA VAL A 323 -19.29 7.10 -8.93
C VAL A 323 -18.88 7.84 -10.19
N LYS A 324 -18.88 9.17 -10.19
CA LYS A 324 -18.47 9.99 -11.33
C LYS A 324 -16.98 9.79 -11.69
N GLY A 325 -16.14 9.61 -10.67
CA GLY A 325 -14.72 9.24 -10.81
C GLY A 325 -14.47 7.77 -11.17
N THR A 326 -15.52 6.94 -11.31
CA THR A 326 -15.40 5.51 -11.59
C THR A 326 -15.84 5.19 -13.01
N ASN A 327 -14.99 4.52 -13.78
CA ASN A 327 -15.37 4.10 -15.14
C ASN A 327 -16.27 2.84 -15.15
N ASN A 328 -16.70 2.37 -16.31
CA ASN A 328 -17.64 1.24 -16.41
C ASN A 328 -17.05 -0.10 -15.96
N ILE A 329 -15.72 -0.23 -15.96
CA ILE A 329 -15.04 -1.45 -15.50
C ILE A 329 -14.67 -1.44 -14.01
N GLY A 330 -15.00 -0.35 -13.29
CA GLY A 330 -14.91 -0.27 -11.81
C GLY A 330 -13.70 0.47 -11.28
N TYR A 331 -12.98 1.12 -12.16
CA TYR A 331 -11.65 1.64 -11.95
C TYR A 331 -11.80 3.10 -11.48
N VAL A 332 -11.07 3.54 -10.43
CA VAL A 332 -11.33 4.84 -9.75
C VAL A 332 -10.22 5.88 -9.96
N TRP A 333 -10.60 7.04 -10.50
CA TRP A 333 -9.70 8.07 -11.01
C TRP A 333 -9.29 9.03 -9.90
N TYR A 334 -8.43 9.99 -10.22
CA TYR A 334 -7.82 10.83 -9.19
C TYR A 334 -8.86 11.74 -8.54
N ASN A 335 -9.72 12.31 -9.37
CA ASN A 335 -10.88 13.10 -9.01
C ASN A 335 -12.13 12.51 -9.69
N ASP A 336 -13.23 13.25 -9.68
CA ASP A 336 -14.49 12.92 -10.32
C ASP A 336 -14.48 13.06 -11.86
N ASN A 337 -13.31 12.98 -12.49
CA ASN A 337 -13.15 12.93 -13.93
C ASN A 337 -12.46 11.62 -14.34
N ASN A 338 -13.26 10.66 -14.80
CA ASN A 338 -12.73 9.40 -15.34
C ASN A 338 -12.26 9.59 -16.80
N ALA A 339 -11.17 8.91 -17.18
CA ALA A 339 -10.56 9.02 -18.52
C ALA A 339 -11.06 7.96 -19.51
N GLY A 340 -12.20 7.31 -19.22
CA GLY A 340 -12.81 6.28 -20.06
C GLY A 340 -12.41 4.84 -19.74
N ASP A 341 -13.10 3.90 -20.40
CA ASP A 341 -13.03 2.46 -20.11
C ASP A 341 -11.81 1.76 -20.71
N ASN A 342 -11.18 2.34 -21.72
CA ASN A 342 -9.97 1.81 -22.36
C ASN A 342 -8.67 2.31 -21.68
N LYS A 343 -8.80 2.99 -20.54
CA LYS A 343 -7.70 3.50 -19.71
C LYS A 343 -7.68 2.76 -18.37
N TYR A 344 -6.62 2.99 -17.61
CA TYR A 344 -6.44 2.44 -16.27
C TYR A 344 -6.23 3.54 -15.25
N ALA A 345 -6.48 3.21 -13.98
CA ALA A 345 -6.06 4.01 -12.85
C ALA A 345 -5.54 3.13 -11.72
N ASP A 346 -5.19 3.81 -10.65
CA ASP A 346 -4.61 3.24 -9.44
C ASP A 346 -5.56 2.26 -8.73
N MET A 347 -4.99 1.13 -8.36
CA MET A 347 -5.75 0.07 -7.67
C MET A 347 -6.05 0.38 -6.22
N GLY A 348 -5.26 1.22 -5.56
CA GLY A 348 -5.52 1.61 -4.18
C GLY A 348 -6.77 2.49 -4.04
N ARG A 349 -6.99 3.44 -4.97
CA ARG A 349 -8.24 4.23 -5.06
C ARG A 349 -9.43 3.33 -5.32
N THR A 350 -9.26 2.37 -6.23
CA THR A 350 -10.30 1.40 -6.58
C THR A 350 -10.69 0.54 -5.38
N GLY A 351 -9.71 -0.02 -4.68
CA GLY A 351 -9.93 -0.82 -3.48
C GLY A 351 -10.53 -0.01 -2.33
N SER A 352 -10.02 1.19 -2.06
CA SER A 352 -10.53 2.04 -0.99
C SER A 352 -11.99 2.44 -1.22
N SER A 353 -12.36 2.79 -2.46
CA SER A 353 -13.74 3.07 -2.81
C SER A 353 -14.62 1.82 -2.65
N GLY A 354 -14.15 0.66 -3.12
CA GLY A 354 -14.86 -0.61 -2.93
C GLY A 354 -15.13 -0.94 -1.47
N VAL A 355 -14.12 -0.78 -0.60
CA VAL A 355 -14.26 -0.99 0.86
C VAL A 355 -15.24 0.00 1.47
N ALA A 356 -15.15 1.29 1.14
CA ALA A 356 -16.06 2.31 1.66
C ALA A 356 -17.54 1.98 1.39
N HIS A 357 -17.83 1.45 0.19
CA HIS A 357 -19.17 1.01 -0.15
C HIS A 357 -19.55 -0.32 0.52
N ALA A 358 -18.60 -1.25 0.67
CA ALA A 358 -18.84 -2.56 1.26
C ALA A 358 -19.19 -2.52 2.75
N VAL A 359 -18.57 -1.60 3.52
CA VAL A 359 -18.77 -1.49 4.98
C VAL A 359 -19.98 -0.63 5.37
N SER A 360 -20.74 -0.12 4.40
CA SER A 360 -21.83 0.81 4.63
C SER A 360 -23.18 0.11 4.77
N SER A 361 -23.84 0.20 5.93
CA SER A 361 -25.27 -0.16 6.06
C SER A 361 -26.24 0.78 5.34
N LEU A 362 -25.83 2.04 5.09
CA LEU A 362 -26.75 3.09 4.62
C LEU A 362 -27.06 3.05 3.11
N GLY A 363 -26.24 2.36 2.32
CA GLY A 363 -26.26 2.46 0.86
C GLY A 363 -27.09 1.42 0.12
N GLY A 364 -27.61 0.42 0.85
CA GLY A 364 -28.39 -0.67 0.29
C GLY A 364 -27.67 -1.44 -0.83
N THR A 365 -28.44 -2.00 -1.77
CA THR A 365 -27.92 -2.84 -2.85
C THR A 365 -27.03 -2.08 -3.83
N GLY A 366 -27.29 -0.78 -4.08
CA GLY A 366 -26.48 0.02 -5.00
C GLY A 366 -25.01 0.14 -4.56
N PHE A 367 -24.76 0.20 -3.25
CA PHE A 367 -23.40 0.22 -2.72
C PHE A 367 -22.75 -1.16 -2.77
N GLN A 368 -23.51 -2.22 -2.53
CA GLN A 368 -23.02 -3.60 -2.69
C GLN A 368 -22.62 -3.87 -4.15
N ASP A 369 -23.42 -3.42 -5.11
CA ASP A 369 -23.12 -3.53 -6.54
C ASP A 369 -21.85 -2.74 -6.90
N TYR A 370 -21.68 -1.53 -6.34
CA TYR A 370 -20.46 -0.75 -6.51
C TYR A 370 -19.23 -1.49 -5.95
N ALA A 371 -19.33 -2.01 -4.72
CA ALA A 371 -18.24 -2.76 -4.08
C ALA A 371 -17.86 -4.00 -4.90
N PHE A 372 -18.85 -4.74 -5.41
CA PHE A 372 -18.62 -5.89 -6.28
C PHE A 372 -17.96 -5.49 -7.61
N LYS A 373 -18.38 -4.37 -8.20
CA LYS A 373 -17.77 -3.80 -9.40
C LYS A 373 -16.29 -3.48 -9.18
N ALA A 374 -15.95 -2.84 -8.06
CA ALA A 374 -14.56 -2.54 -7.68
C ALA A 374 -13.74 -3.84 -7.47
N ALA A 375 -14.29 -4.81 -6.74
CA ALA A 375 -13.62 -6.11 -6.53
C ALA A 375 -13.38 -6.87 -7.84
N LYS A 376 -14.36 -6.88 -8.75
CA LYS A 376 -14.23 -7.46 -10.09
C LYS A 376 -13.15 -6.74 -10.92
N CYS A 377 -13.09 -5.41 -10.84
CA CYS A 377 -12.06 -4.61 -11.49
C CYS A 377 -10.66 -5.06 -11.07
N ILE A 378 -10.44 -5.13 -9.75
CA ILE A 378 -9.18 -5.53 -9.11
C ILE A 378 -8.79 -6.95 -9.53
N GLY A 379 -9.70 -7.91 -9.42
CA GLY A 379 -9.44 -9.31 -9.77
C GLY A 379 -9.15 -9.51 -11.26
N THR A 380 -9.81 -8.75 -12.14
CA THR A 380 -9.61 -8.86 -13.60
C THR A 380 -8.34 -8.17 -14.06
N ASN A 381 -7.93 -7.09 -13.40
CA ASN A 381 -6.81 -6.23 -13.81
C ASN A 381 -5.63 -6.27 -12.82
N TYR A 382 -5.40 -7.43 -12.18
CA TYR A 382 -4.39 -7.60 -11.13
C TYR A 382 -2.95 -7.20 -11.53
N LYS A 383 -2.66 -7.13 -12.84
CA LYS A 383 -1.35 -6.70 -13.32
C LYS A 383 -1.06 -5.22 -13.05
N THR A 384 -2.07 -4.42 -12.74
CA THR A 384 -1.94 -2.98 -12.45
C THR A 384 -1.67 -2.63 -11.00
N PHE A 385 -1.69 -3.60 -10.08
CA PHE A 385 -1.33 -3.39 -8.69
C PHE A 385 0.01 -2.65 -8.48
N PRO A 386 1.03 -2.79 -9.35
CA PRO A 386 2.26 -2.00 -9.23
C PRO A 386 2.10 -0.49 -9.45
N ASP A 387 0.93 -0.02 -9.93
CA ASP A 387 0.56 1.39 -10.02
C ASP A 387 -0.29 1.81 -8.82
N THR A 388 0.37 2.10 -7.70
CA THR A 388 -0.23 2.55 -6.44
C THR A 388 0.16 4.00 -6.08
N HIS A 389 0.31 4.87 -7.10
CA HIS A 389 0.65 6.27 -6.90
C HIS A 389 -0.31 6.99 -5.93
N GLY A 390 0.19 7.25 -4.72
CA GLY A 390 -0.53 7.95 -3.65
C GLY A 390 -1.37 7.04 -2.75
N SER A 391 -1.30 5.73 -2.94
CA SER A 391 -2.11 4.76 -2.23
C SER A 391 -1.21 3.81 -1.46
N ALA A 392 -1.23 3.87 -0.13
CA ALA A 392 -0.69 2.77 0.66
C ALA A 392 -1.45 1.51 0.25
N VAL A 393 -0.69 0.48 -0.12
CA VAL A 393 -1.19 -0.84 -0.40
C VAL A 393 -1.91 -1.35 0.85
N LEU A 394 -3.22 -1.17 0.92
CA LEU A 394 -4.08 -2.09 1.64
C LEU A 394 -4.27 -3.28 0.70
N GLY A 395 -3.35 -4.25 0.78
CA GLY A 395 -3.33 -5.49 0.00
C GLY A 395 -2.04 -5.75 -0.75
#